data_AF-A0A645ECX2-F1
#
_entry.id   AF-A0A645ECX2-F1
#
_cell.length_a   1.000
_cell.length_b   1.000
_cell.length_c   1.000
_cell.angle_alpha   90.00
_cell.angle_beta   90.00
_cell.angle_gamma   90.00
#
_symmetry.space_group_name_H-M   'P 1'
#
loop_
_entity.id
_entity.type
_entity.pdbx_description
1 polymer ?
#
loop_
_entity_poly.entity_id
_entity_poly.type
_entity_poly.pdbx_seq_one_letter_code
_entity_poly.pdbx_strand_id
1 'polypeptide(L)'
;MEDHRDDLIVIVAGYTALMGKFISSNPGLESRFNKYFYFEDYDGEQLMEIFRSMCARNGYALAESAENFAAGAFREMYEERDENFGNARDVRNVFERAVARQANRVAGLESPTREQLMELTIPDLRDDEEQDGQGGDKPAAEAEPEEASPGKE
;
A
#
# COMPACT_ATOMS: atom_id res chain seq x y z
N MET A 1 -4.81 -15.92 28.43
CA MET A 1 -5.05 -14.46 28.58
C MET A 1 -5.43 -14.14 30.01
N GLU A 2 -6.50 -14.76 30.55
CA GLU A 2 -6.96 -14.47 31.91
C GLU A 2 -5.94 -14.81 33.00
N ASP A 3 -5.26 -15.95 32.87
CA ASP A 3 -4.28 -16.43 33.85
C ASP A 3 -3.02 -15.55 33.94
N HIS A 4 -2.82 -14.65 32.97
CA HIS A 4 -1.64 -13.79 32.79
C HIS A 4 -2.03 -12.32 32.63
N ARG A 5 -3.13 -11.88 33.24
CA ARG A 5 -3.65 -10.51 33.04
C ARG A 5 -2.73 -9.40 33.55
N ASP A 6 -1.82 -9.72 34.49
CA ASP A 6 -0.92 -8.75 35.12
C ASP A 6 0.43 -8.66 34.39
N ASP A 7 0.74 -9.59 33.46
CA ASP A 7 2.02 -9.71 32.76
C ASP A 7 1.94 -9.90 31.23
N LEU A 8 0.73 -9.94 30.64
CA LEU A 8 0.51 -10.09 29.20
C LEU A 8 -0.39 -9.00 28.61
N ILE A 9 0.08 -8.36 27.53
CA ILE A 9 -0.73 -7.51 26.66
C ILE A 9 -0.89 -8.21 25.30
N VAL A 10 -2.12 -8.29 24.81
CA VAL A 10 -2.44 -8.83 23.48
C VAL A 10 -2.95 -7.71 22.58
N ILE A 11 -2.28 -7.53 21.44
CA ILE A 11 -2.70 -6.59 20.39
C ILE A 11 -2.98 -7.42 19.13
N VAL A 12 -4.17 -7.26 18.58
CA VAL A 12 -4.55 -7.84 17.28
C VAL A 12 -4.76 -6.70 16.28
N ALA A 13 -4.39 -6.93 15.02
CA ALA A 13 -4.51 -5.95 13.95
C ALA A 13 -4.94 -6.65 12.66
N GLY A 14 -5.76 -5.97 11.87
CA GLY A 14 -6.28 -6.46 10.61
C GLY A 14 -7.37 -5.53 10.07
N TYR A 15 -7.89 -5.85 8.89
CA TYR A 15 -8.96 -5.08 8.26
C TYR A 15 -10.22 -5.06 9.12
N THR A 16 -10.87 -3.89 9.20
CA THR A 16 -12.01 -3.62 10.09
C THR A 16 -13.11 -4.68 9.99
N ALA A 17 -13.51 -5.06 8.77
CA ALA A 17 -14.56 -6.05 8.56
C ALA A 17 -14.14 -7.47 9.02
N LEU A 18 -12.90 -7.87 8.73
CA LEU A 18 -12.36 -9.16 9.16
C LEU A 18 -12.16 -9.23 10.67
N MET A 19 -11.72 -8.13 11.28
CA MET A 19 -11.61 -8.02 12.74
C MET A 19 -12.97 -8.05 13.43
N GLY A 20 -14.00 -7.42 12.84
CA GLY A 20 -15.38 -7.55 13.34
C GLY A 20 -15.86 -9.01 13.37
N LYS A 21 -15.58 -9.78 12.31
CA LYS A 21 -15.90 -11.22 12.25
C LYS A 21 -15.08 -12.03 13.25
N PHE A 22 -13.79 -11.72 13.37
CA PHE A 22 -12.90 -12.40 14.31
C PHE A 22 -13.34 -12.20 15.76
N ILE A 23 -13.60 -10.95 16.17
CA ILE A 23 -13.99 -10.62 17.54
C ILE A 23 -15.34 -11.23 17.91
N SER A 24 -16.31 -11.21 16.99
CA SER A 24 -17.64 -11.79 17.22
C SER A 24 -17.69 -13.32 17.07
N SER A 25 -16.59 -13.99 16.72
CA SER A 25 -16.53 -15.45 16.53
C SER A 25 -16.86 -16.24 17.80
N ASN A 26 -16.59 -15.67 18.99
CA ASN A 26 -17.06 -16.21 20.26
C ASN A 26 -17.20 -15.11 21.32
N PRO A 27 -18.23 -15.18 22.20
CA PRO A 27 -18.48 -14.16 23.24
C PRO A 27 -17.31 -13.96 24.22
N GLY A 28 -16.47 -14.99 24.42
CA GLY A 28 -15.30 -14.93 25.29
C GLY A 28 -14.21 -14.00 24.77
N LEU A 29 -14.11 -13.84 23.45
CA LEU A 29 -13.16 -12.95 22.79
C LEU A 29 -13.67 -11.51 22.81
N GLU A 30 -14.93 -11.29 22.46
CA GLU A 30 -15.59 -9.99 22.49
C GLU A 30 -15.49 -9.33 23.88
N SER A 31 -15.70 -10.10 24.94
CA SER A 31 -15.58 -9.60 26.32
C SER A 31 -14.15 -9.21 26.74
N ARG A 32 -13.12 -9.71 26.05
CA ARG A 32 -11.70 -9.46 26.37
C ARG A 32 -11.09 -8.30 25.60
N PHE A 33 -11.63 -7.98 24.43
CA PHE A 33 -11.22 -6.80 23.66
C PHE A 33 -12.18 -5.64 23.92
N ASN A 34 -11.81 -4.76 24.85
CA ASN A 34 -12.61 -3.60 25.26
C ASN A 34 -12.03 -2.25 24.78
N LYS A 35 -10.95 -2.28 24.00
CA LYS A 35 -10.30 -1.12 23.40
C LYS A 35 -10.15 -1.34 21.90
N TYR A 36 -10.69 -0.40 21.12
CA TYR A 36 -10.66 -0.43 19.67
C TYR A 36 -10.00 0.84 19.17
N PHE A 37 -9.03 0.68 18.28
CA PHE A 37 -8.37 1.78 17.59
C PHE A 37 -8.59 1.59 16.10
N TYR A 38 -9.22 2.57 15.48
CA TYR A 38 -9.44 2.60 14.04
C TYR A 38 -8.41 3.53 13.43
N PHE A 39 -7.74 3.04 12.39
CA PHE A 39 -6.80 3.82 11.61
C PHE A 39 -7.48 4.12 10.29
N GLU A 40 -7.75 5.40 10.06
CA GLU A 40 -8.25 5.87 8.78
C GLU A 40 -7.11 5.90 7.76
N ASP A 41 -7.46 5.75 6.50
CA ASP A 41 -6.52 5.93 5.40
C ASP A 41 -6.01 7.37 5.36
N TYR A 42 -4.77 7.53 4.88
CA TYR A 42 -4.24 8.83 4.57
C TYR A 42 -4.94 9.40 3.34
N ASP A 43 -5.37 10.65 3.42
CA ASP A 43 -5.90 11.39 2.27
C ASP A 43 -4.80 11.72 1.25
N GLY A 44 -5.19 12.18 0.05
CA GLY A 44 -4.25 12.50 -1.02
C GLY A 44 -3.16 13.53 -0.64
N GLU A 45 -3.47 14.47 0.25
CA GLU A 45 -2.51 15.47 0.71
C GLU A 45 -1.49 14.84 1.67
N GLN A 46 -1.96 13.98 2.57
CA GLN A 46 -1.11 13.22 3.48
C GLN A 46 -0.22 12.20 2.73
N LEU A 47 -0.73 11.54 1.69
CA LEU A 47 0.06 10.67 0.82
C LEU A 47 1.19 11.46 0.13
N MET A 48 0.89 12.67 -0.36
CA MET A 48 1.90 13.56 -0.94
C MET A 48 2.96 13.99 0.09
N GLU A 49 2.59 14.25 1.33
CA GLU A 49 3.55 14.54 2.41
C GLU A 49 4.48 13.36 2.69
N ILE A 50 3.93 12.14 2.72
CA ILE A 50 4.72 10.91 2.86
C ILE A 50 5.72 10.79 1.71
N PHE A 51 5.27 11.02 0.47
CA PHE A 51 6.12 10.99 -0.71
C PHE A 51 7.25 12.02 -0.66
N ARG A 52 6.92 13.27 -0.30
CA ARG A 52 7.89 14.36 -0.12
C ARG A 52 8.93 14.00 0.94
N SER A 53 8.50 13.40 2.05
CA SER A 53 9.37 12.91 3.12
C SER A 53 10.30 11.78 2.65
N MET A 54 9.83 10.87 1.79
CA MET A 54 10.68 9.85 1.18
C MET A 54 11.71 10.47 0.23
N CYS A 55 11.31 11.40 -0.63
CA CYS A 55 12.23 12.11 -1.52
C CYS A 55 13.34 12.81 -0.74
N ALA A 56 12.96 13.65 0.24
CA ALA A 56 13.91 14.41 1.05
C ALA A 56 14.90 13.52 1.82
N ARG A 57 14.42 12.42 2.43
CA ARG A 57 15.29 11.47 3.16
C ARG A 57 16.30 10.76 2.26
N ASN A 58 15.98 10.58 0.98
CA ASN A 58 16.86 9.93 0.01
C ASN A 58 17.64 10.92 -0.86
N GLY A 59 17.57 12.23 -0.57
CA GLY A 59 18.33 13.25 -1.29
C GLY A 59 17.74 13.63 -2.64
N TYR A 60 16.46 13.32 -2.90
CA TYR A 60 15.75 13.74 -4.10
C TYR A 60 14.95 15.02 -3.87
N ALA A 61 14.97 15.89 -4.87
CA ALA A 61 14.07 17.02 -5.02
C ALA A 61 13.07 16.74 -6.15
N LEU A 62 11.87 17.30 -6.04
CA LEU A 62 10.87 17.24 -7.11
C LEU A 62 10.93 18.53 -7.91
N ALA A 63 10.91 18.40 -9.24
CA ALA A 63 10.56 19.54 -10.09
C ALA A 63 9.15 20.03 -9.74
N GLU A 64 8.89 21.33 -9.78
CA GLU A 64 7.57 21.91 -9.42
C GLU A 64 6.41 21.27 -10.21
N SER A 65 6.64 20.97 -11.49
CA SER A 65 5.66 20.29 -12.33
C SER A 65 5.44 18.82 -11.93
N ALA A 66 6.49 18.15 -11.46
CA ALA A 66 6.42 16.77 -10.97
C ALA A 66 5.71 16.68 -9.61
N GLU A 67 5.92 17.67 -8.74
CA GLU A 67 5.20 17.79 -7.47
C GLU A 67 3.69 17.96 -7.68
N ASN A 68 3.28 18.87 -8.57
CA ASN A 68 1.87 19.05 -8.93
C ASN A 68 1.27 17.79 -9.56
N PHE A 69 2.03 17.10 -10.41
CA PHE A 69 1.61 15.82 -11.00
C PHE A 69 1.40 14.74 -9.94
N ALA A 70 2.36 14.57 -9.03
CA ALA A 70 2.27 13.59 -7.94
C ALA A 70 1.08 13.88 -7.01
N ALA A 71 0.84 15.15 -6.67
CA ALA A 71 -0.29 15.55 -5.84
C ALA A 71 -1.65 15.18 -6.48
N GLY A 72 -1.77 15.34 -7.80
CA GLY A 72 -2.95 14.89 -8.55
C GLY A 72 -3.10 13.37 -8.49
N ALA A 73 -2.03 12.63 -8.77
CA ALA A 73 -2.04 11.16 -8.75
C ALA A 73 -2.38 10.59 -7.36
N PHE A 74 -1.89 11.19 -6.27
CA PHE A 74 -2.22 10.75 -4.92
C PHE A 74 -3.66 11.09 -4.51
N ARG A 75 -4.21 12.20 -5.00
CA ARG A 75 -5.64 12.51 -4.81
C ARG A 75 -6.51 11.47 -5.51
N GLU A 76 -6.21 11.16 -6.77
CA GLU A 76 -6.90 10.13 -7.55
C GLU A 76 -6.79 8.75 -6.89
N MET A 77 -5.58 8.35 -6.49
CA MET A 77 -5.33 7.10 -5.76
C MET A 77 -6.18 6.97 -4.49
N TYR A 78 -6.36 8.06 -3.74
CA TYR A 78 -7.22 8.06 -2.55
C TYR A 78 -8.71 8.01 -2.92
N GLU A 79 -9.13 8.72 -3.96
CA GLU A 79 -10.53 8.76 -4.42
C GLU A 79 -10.98 7.40 -4.99
N GLU A 80 -10.10 6.68 -5.67
CA GLU A 80 -10.37 5.38 -6.31
C GLU A 80 -10.04 4.18 -5.41
N ARG A 81 -9.66 4.42 -4.15
CA ARG A 81 -9.17 3.37 -3.25
C ARG A 81 -10.22 2.27 -2.99
N ASP A 82 -9.73 1.04 -2.89
CA ASP A 82 -10.52 -0.13 -2.53
C ASP A 82 -10.11 -0.70 -1.17
N GLU A 83 -10.61 -1.89 -0.83
CA GLU A 83 -10.26 -2.59 0.42
C GLU A 83 -8.78 -3.00 0.51
N ASN A 84 -8.05 -2.98 -0.60
CA ASN A 84 -6.63 -3.35 -0.70
C ASN A 84 -5.69 -2.13 -0.66
N PHE A 85 -6.22 -0.93 -0.41
CA PHE A 85 -5.44 0.29 -0.37
C PHE A 85 -4.32 0.23 0.68
N GLY A 86 -3.07 0.35 0.21
CA GLY A 86 -1.86 0.12 0.97
C GLY A 86 -1.29 1.36 1.65
N ASN A 87 -1.92 2.53 1.52
CA ASN A 87 -1.48 3.78 2.16
C ASN A 87 0.00 4.09 1.84
N ALA A 88 0.83 4.29 2.87
CA ALA A 88 2.26 4.57 2.74
C ALA A 88 3.04 3.49 1.96
N ARG A 89 2.52 2.25 1.88
CA ARG A 89 3.11 1.19 1.06
C ARG A 89 2.99 1.52 -0.42
N ASP A 90 1.84 1.99 -0.86
CA ASP A 90 1.62 2.33 -2.28
C ASP A 90 2.43 3.58 -2.66
N VAL A 91 2.52 4.56 -1.76
CA VAL A 91 3.43 5.72 -1.93
C VAL A 91 4.88 5.27 -2.06
N ARG A 92 5.32 4.28 -1.27
CA ARG A 92 6.66 3.70 -1.40
C ARG A 92 6.87 3.06 -2.76
N ASN A 93 5.90 2.30 -3.25
CA ASN A 93 5.99 1.67 -4.57
C ASN A 93 6.10 2.72 -5.70
N VAL A 94 5.38 3.84 -5.60
CA VAL A 94 5.53 4.98 -6.52
C VAL A 94 6.93 5.56 -6.44
N PHE A 95 7.46 5.79 -5.22
CA PHE A 95 8.81 6.31 -5.02
C PHE A 95 9.89 5.39 -5.59
N GLU A 96 9.83 4.10 -5.33
CA GLU A 96 10.82 3.12 -5.83
C GLU A 96 10.82 3.06 -7.35
N ARG A 97 9.64 3.07 -7.99
CA ARG A 97 9.51 3.13 -9.45
C ARG A 97 10.06 4.43 -10.02
N ALA A 98 9.80 5.56 -9.36
CA ALA A 98 10.32 6.86 -9.77
C ALA A 98 11.85 6.91 -9.71
N VAL A 99 12.45 6.38 -8.64
CA VAL A 99 13.92 6.28 -8.51
C VAL A 99 14.51 5.41 -9.60
N ALA A 100 13.90 4.25 -9.91
CA ALA A 100 14.38 3.37 -10.97
C ALA A 100 14.33 4.05 -12.35
N ARG A 101 13.23 4.74 -12.67
CA ARG A 101 13.07 5.50 -13.92
C ARG A 101 14.06 6.67 -14.00
N GLN A 102 14.26 7.41 -12.91
CA GLN A 102 15.24 8.49 -12.84
C GLN A 102 16.66 7.97 -13.07
N ALA A 103 17.03 6.83 -12.47
CA ALA A 103 18.34 6.23 -12.68
C ALA A 103 18.56 5.86 -14.16
N ASN A 104 17.56 5.26 -14.82
CA ASN A 104 17.61 4.96 -16.25
C ASN A 104 17.74 6.23 -17.10
N ARG A 105 16.98 7.27 -16.78
CA ARG A 105 17.05 8.56 -17.49
C ARG A 105 18.43 9.18 -17.38
N VAL A 106 19.01 9.22 -16.19
CA VAL A 106 20.30 9.88 -15.95
C VAL A 106 21.47 9.04 -16.49
N ALA A 107 21.36 7.72 -16.52
CA ALA A 107 22.36 6.85 -17.16
C ALA A 107 22.52 7.13 -18.67
N GLY A 108 21.49 7.67 -19.32
CA GLY A 108 21.55 8.09 -20.73
C GLY A 108 22.21 9.47 -20.98
N LEU A 109 22.60 10.20 -19.93
CA LEU A 109 23.21 11.53 -20.06
C LEU A 109 24.74 11.42 -20.15
N GLU A 110 25.36 12.12 -21.11
CA GLU A 110 26.82 12.10 -21.30
C GLU A 110 27.59 12.72 -20.12
N SER A 111 27.02 13.74 -19.47
CA SER A 111 27.65 14.46 -18.36
C SER A 111 26.56 15.10 -17.48
N PRO A 112 25.86 14.32 -16.65
CA PRO A 112 24.78 14.83 -15.83
C PRO A 112 25.30 15.77 -14.74
N THR A 113 24.56 16.84 -14.48
CA THR A 113 24.85 17.72 -13.34
C THR A 113 24.41 17.08 -12.03
N ARG A 114 24.90 17.62 -10.90
CA ARG A 114 24.47 17.17 -9.58
C ARG A 114 22.96 17.34 -9.39
N GLU A 115 22.40 18.42 -9.90
CA GLU A 115 20.97 18.72 -9.82
C GLU A 115 20.18 17.65 -10.58
N GLN A 116 20.60 17.27 -11.79
CA GLN A 116 19.94 16.22 -12.58
C GLN A 116 20.00 14.84 -11.93
N LEU A 117 21.08 14.55 -11.20
CA LEU A 117 21.23 13.32 -10.40
C LEU A 117 20.29 13.28 -9.20
N MET A 118 19.82 14.43 -8.72
CA MET A 118 19.01 14.58 -7.51
C MET A 118 17.56 15.00 -7.81
N GLU A 119 17.19 15.25 -9.06
CA GLU A 119 15.85 15.74 -9.42
C GLU A 119 14.96 14.64 -9.99
N LEU A 120 13.75 14.51 -9.43
CA LEU A 120 12.65 13.72 -9.99
C LEU A 120 11.77 14.62 -10.87
N THR A 121 11.46 14.14 -12.07
CA THR A 121 10.63 14.86 -13.06
C THR A 121 9.40 14.04 -13.44
N ILE A 122 8.44 14.64 -14.16
CA ILE A 122 7.19 13.96 -14.56
C ILE A 122 7.44 12.61 -15.26
N PRO A 123 8.38 12.47 -16.22
CA PRO A 123 8.72 11.17 -16.81
C PRO A 123 9.05 10.05 -15.82
N ASP A 124 9.56 10.37 -14.63
CA ASP A 124 9.86 9.33 -13.62
C ASP A 124 8.59 8.87 -12.90
N LEU A 125 7.58 9.73 -12.84
CA LEU A 125 6.35 9.49 -12.08
C LEU A 125 5.23 8.85 -12.91
N ARG A 126 5.37 8.82 -14.24
CA ARG A 126 4.36 8.22 -15.11
C ARG A 126 4.41 6.71 -15.07
N ASP A 127 3.27 6.09 -14.78
CA ASP A 127 3.08 4.66 -15.03
C ASP A 127 2.83 4.42 -16.52
N ASP A 128 3.92 4.44 -17.28
CA ASP A 128 3.94 3.91 -18.64
C ASP A 128 3.97 2.36 -18.55
N GLU A 129 2.93 1.74 -17.99
CA GLU A 129 2.70 0.30 -18.12
C GLU A 129 1.90 0.03 -19.40
N GLU A 130 2.57 0.09 -20.55
CA GLU A 130 2.29 -0.83 -21.64
C GLU A 130 3.60 -1.42 -22.16
N GLN A 131 3.76 -2.73 -21.94
CA GLN A 131 4.83 -3.64 -22.40
C GLN A 131 6.06 -3.79 -21.49
N ASP A 132 5.90 -4.57 -20.42
CA ASP A 132 6.69 -5.80 -20.31
C ASP A 132 5.93 -6.84 -19.47
N GLY A 133 5.55 -7.96 -20.11
CA GLY A 133 4.79 -9.02 -19.51
C GLY A 133 5.66 -9.95 -18.65
N GLN A 134 5.27 -10.12 -17.38
CA GLN A 134 5.39 -11.33 -16.54
C GLN A 134 4.90 -10.93 -15.13
N GLY A 135 3.76 -11.41 -14.65
CA GLY A 135 3.60 -12.78 -14.19
C GLY A 135 3.38 -12.77 -12.67
N GLY A 136 2.23 -12.25 -12.23
CA GLY A 136 1.79 -12.28 -10.84
C GLY A 136 0.69 -13.32 -10.66
N ASP A 137 1.09 -14.49 -10.17
CA ASP A 137 0.26 -15.63 -9.80
C ASP A 137 -0.94 -15.19 -8.93
N LYS A 138 -2.16 -15.34 -9.46
CA LYS A 138 -3.38 -15.27 -8.66
C LYS A 138 -3.47 -16.59 -7.88
N PRO A 139 -3.60 -16.58 -6.53
CA PRO A 139 -3.92 -17.82 -5.83
C PRO A 139 -5.30 -18.28 -6.30
N ALA A 140 -5.34 -19.49 -6.86
CA ALA A 140 -6.55 -20.15 -7.28
C ALA A 140 -7.49 -20.30 -6.08
N ALA A 141 -8.71 -19.78 -6.21
CA ALA A 141 -9.79 -20.07 -5.30
C ALA A 141 -10.04 -21.60 -5.32
N GLU A 142 -9.81 -22.24 -4.17
CA GLU A 142 -10.14 -23.64 -3.96
C GLU A 142 -11.66 -23.83 -4.09
N ALA A 143 -12.04 -24.71 -5.01
CA ALA A 143 -13.41 -25.09 -5.29
C ALA A 143 -14.05 -25.79 -4.08
N GLU A 144 -15.28 -25.42 -3.76
CA GLU A 144 -16.12 -26.17 -2.82
C GLU A 144 -16.38 -27.59 -3.34
N PRO A 145 -16.41 -28.63 -2.47
CA PRO A 145 -16.72 -29.98 -2.92
C PRO A 145 -18.22 -30.16 -3.14
N GLU A 146 -18.58 -30.75 -4.29
CA GLU A 146 -19.93 -31.22 -4.62
C GLU A 146 -20.48 -32.17 -3.55
N GLU A 147 -21.68 -31.86 -3.04
CA GLU A 147 -22.49 -32.80 -2.25
C GLU A 147 -22.90 -33.99 -3.12
N ALA A 148 -22.36 -35.17 -2.80
CA ALA A 148 -22.84 -36.43 -3.35
C ALA A 148 -24.23 -36.77 -2.78
N SER A 149 -25.24 -36.69 -3.66
CA SER A 149 -26.59 -37.19 -3.42
C SER A 149 -26.60 -38.72 -3.31
N PRO A 150 -27.12 -39.35 -2.24
CA PRO A 150 -27.23 -40.80 -2.18
C PRO A 150 -28.47 -41.27 -2.93
N GLY A 151 -28.24 -41.91 -4.08
CA GLY A 151 -29.22 -42.72 -4.79
C GLY A 151 -29.53 -44.01 -4.03
N LYS A 152 -30.83 -44.30 -3.97
CA LYS A 152 -31.53 -45.44 -3.36
C LYS A 152 -30.94 -46.83 -3.68
N GLU A 153 -31.01 -47.71 -2.69
CA GLU A 153 -31.73 -49.01 -2.77
C GLU A 153 -32.41 -49.30 -1.42
#